data_AF-A0A9Q3DQR0-F1
#
_entry.id   AF-A0A9Q3DQR0-F1
#
_cell.length_a   1.000
_cell.length_b   1.000
_cell.length_c   1.000
_cell.angle_alpha   90.00
_cell.angle_beta   90.00
_cell.angle_gamma   90.00
#
_symmetry.space_group_name_H-M   'P 1'
#
loop_
_entity.id
_entity.type
_entity.pdbx_description
1 polymer ?
#
loop_
_entity_poly.entity_id
_entity_poly.type
_entity_poly.pdbx_seq_one_letter_code
_entity_poly.pdbx_strand_id
1 'polypeptide(L)'
;MLEKGWNPRLPADTLRKDLIEIHPTASSFKIMLDKVKNHAKQSMDEAFDYAKQKWDKSHKVPNFKIGDLVLVSTLNLYDIKGPKKLKESYVKPFFIIGLHGTNAVQVELSGELENKHPTFPVSLIKPYQPADK
;
A
#
# COMPACT_ATOMS: atom_id res chain seq x y z
N MET A 1 5.32 15.00 22.55
CA MET A 1 5.29 13.88 23.50
C MET A 1 4.09 13.03 23.14
N LEU A 2 4.30 11.80 22.66
CA LEU A 2 3.22 10.92 22.21
C LEU A 2 2.74 10.11 23.43
N GLU A 3 1.50 10.36 23.88
CA GLU A 3 0.86 9.59 24.95
C GLU A 3 0.86 8.10 24.56
N LYS A 4 1.76 7.31 25.16
CA LYS A 4 1.68 5.85 25.07
C LYS A 4 0.38 5.47 25.78
N GLY A 5 -0.62 5.03 25.03
CA GLY A 5 -1.93 4.67 25.54
C GLY A 5 -1.87 3.72 26.74
N TRP A 6 -2.93 3.71 27.55
CA TRP A 6 -3.02 2.90 28.77
C TRP A 6 -2.89 1.41 28.43
N ASN A 7 -1.81 0.76 28.90
CA ASN A 7 -1.67 -0.69 28.80
C ASN A 7 -2.37 -1.34 30.01
N PRO A 8 -3.50 -2.05 29.83
CA PRO A 8 -4.24 -2.62 30.94
C PRO A 8 -3.36 -3.64 31.67
N ARG A 9 -3.34 -3.56 33.00
CA ARG A 9 -2.71 -4.58 33.85
C ARG A 9 -3.50 -5.87 33.66
N LEU A 10 -2.86 -6.92 33.17
CA LEU A 10 -3.48 -8.23 33.09
C LEU A 10 -3.58 -8.82 34.50
N PRO A 11 -4.60 -9.65 34.82
CA PRO A 11 -4.66 -10.34 36.10
C PRO A 11 -3.36 -11.10 36.42
N ALA A 12 -2.70 -11.66 35.40
CA ALA A 12 -1.39 -12.30 35.50
C ALA A 12 -0.26 -11.37 36.03
N ASP A 13 -0.36 -10.06 35.83
CA ASP A 13 0.62 -9.08 36.32
C ASP A 13 0.47 -8.77 37.81
N THR A 14 -0.70 -9.07 38.40
CA THR A 14 -1.02 -8.82 39.81
C THR A 14 -0.79 -10.03 40.71
N LEU A 15 -0.65 -11.22 40.13
CA LEU A 15 -0.40 -12.45 40.87
C LEU A 15 1.05 -12.49 41.38
N ARG A 16 1.22 -12.75 42.68
CA ARG A 16 2.54 -13.05 43.25
C ARG A 16 3.00 -14.42 42.76
N LYS A 17 3.99 -14.42 41.86
CA LYS A 17 4.54 -15.63 41.21
C LYS A 17 5.16 -16.58 42.23
N ASP A 18 5.61 -16.04 43.35
CA ASP A 18 6.38 -16.70 44.41
C ASP A 18 5.51 -17.61 45.30
N LEU A 19 4.17 -17.49 45.22
CA LEU A 19 3.21 -18.19 46.08
C LEU A 19 2.44 -19.31 45.35
N ILE A 20 2.69 -19.51 44.06
CA ILE A 20 1.94 -20.46 43.23
C ILE A 20 2.85 -21.62 42.86
N GLU A 21 2.61 -22.80 43.44
CA GLU A 21 3.25 -24.03 43.01
C GLU A 21 2.60 -24.50 41.70
N ILE A 22 3.30 -24.29 40.58
CA ILE A 22 2.79 -24.62 39.26
C ILE A 22 3.03 -26.10 39.00
N HIS A 23 1.95 -26.86 38.75
CA HIS A 23 2.06 -28.26 38.35
C HIS A 23 2.99 -28.41 37.12
N PRO A 24 3.90 -29.40 37.09
CA PRO A 24 4.91 -29.55 36.03
C PRO A 24 4.32 -29.56 34.61
N THR A 25 3.13 -30.14 34.43
CA THR A 25 2.42 -30.13 33.13
C THR A 25 2.04 -28.72 32.68
N ALA A 26 1.60 -27.85 33.59
CA ALA A 26 1.25 -26.46 33.26
C ALA A 26 2.51 -25.65 32.89
N SER A 27 3.62 -25.90 33.57
CA SER A 27 4.93 -25.32 33.23
C SER A 27 5.39 -25.74 31.84
N SER A 28 5.31 -27.03 31.52
CA SER A 28 5.63 -27.56 30.19
C SER A 28 4.75 -26.97 29.09
N PHE A 29 3.44 -26.83 29.36
CA PHE A 29 2.49 -26.23 28.42
C PHE A 29 2.80 -24.75 28.18
N LYS A 30 3.15 -24.00 29.22
CA LYS A 30 3.58 -22.60 29.07
C LYS A 30 4.81 -22.48 28.17
N ILE A 31 5.83 -23.32 28.38
CA ILE A 31 7.04 -23.33 27.54
C ILE A 31 6.69 -23.61 26.08
N MET A 32 5.78 -24.56 25.84
CA MET A 32 5.29 -24.85 24.49
C MET A 32 4.60 -23.62 23.87
N LEU A 33 3.69 -22.97 24.60
CA LEU A 33 3.01 -21.77 24.11
C LEU A 33 3.96 -20.61 23.85
N ASP A 34 4.93 -20.37 24.73
CA ASP A 34 5.92 -19.31 24.55
C ASP A 34 6.77 -19.56 23.30
N LYS A 35 7.16 -20.82 23.05
CA LYS A 35 7.86 -21.21 21.81
C LYS A 35 7.00 -20.95 20.57
N VAL A 36 5.74 -21.38 20.57
CA VAL A 36 4.82 -21.18 19.44
C VAL A 36 4.59 -19.69 19.20
N LYS A 37 4.40 -18.90 20.25
CA LYS A 37 4.21 -17.45 20.16
C LYS A 37 5.45 -16.75 19.57
N ASN A 38 6.64 -17.12 20.03
CA ASN A 38 7.89 -16.55 19.53
C ASN A 38 8.10 -16.91 18.05
N HIS A 39 7.83 -18.16 17.68
CA HIS A 39 7.90 -18.60 16.29
C HIS A 39 6.90 -17.85 15.41
N ALA A 40 5.64 -17.72 15.85
CA ALA A 40 4.63 -16.97 15.10
C ALA A 40 5.04 -15.50 14.90
N LYS A 41 5.62 -14.87 15.94
CA LYS A 41 6.16 -13.50 15.83
C LYS A 41 7.28 -13.44 14.81
N GLN A 42 8.25 -14.36 14.87
CA GLN A 42 9.36 -14.41 13.91
C GLN A 42 8.85 -14.58 12.48
N SER A 43 7.92 -15.51 12.25
CA SER A 43 7.33 -15.72 10.93
C SER A 43 6.61 -14.48 10.40
N MET A 44 5.95 -13.70 11.27
CA MET A 44 5.34 -12.43 10.88
C MET A 44 6.41 -11.39 10.51
N ASP A 45 7.42 -11.22 11.35
CA ASP A 45 8.52 -10.27 11.12
C ASP A 45 9.25 -10.59 9.79
N GLU A 46 9.56 -11.87 9.54
CA GLU A 46 10.15 -12.36 8.29
C GLU A 46 9.26 -12.08 7.06
N ALA A 47 7.95 -12.31 7.19
CA ALA A 47 7.00 -12.05 6.11
C ALA A 47 6.92 -10.54 5.78
N PHE A 48 6.94 -9.67 6.79
CA PHE A 48 6.97 -8.22 6.59
C PHE A 48 8.26 -7.77 5.90
N ASP A 49 9.40 -8.26 6.37
CA ASP A 49 10.70 -7.94 5.80
C ASP A 49 10.82 -8.42 4.35
N TYR A 50 10.33 -9.63 4.06
CA TYR A 50 10.30 -10.17 2.71
C TYR A 50 9.43 -9.32 1.77
N ALA A 51 8.22 -8.95 2.21
CA ALA A 51 7.32 -8.10 1.43
C ALA A 51 7.93 -6.73 1.15
N LYS A 52 8.57 -6.12 2.15
CA LYS A 52 9.28 -4.84 2.02
C LYS A 52 10.42 -4.93 1.02
N GLN A 53 11.32 -5.91 1.15
CA GLN A 53 12.44 -6.09 0.22
C GLN A 53 11.97 -6.31 -1.22
N LYS A 54 10.90 -7.10 -1.42
CA LYS A 54 10.31 -7.31 -2.75
C LYS A 54 9.71 -6.03 -3.33
N TRP A 55 8.99 -5.26 -2.50
CA TRP A 55 8.47 -3.97 -2.90
C TRP A 55 9.62 -3.04 -3.28
N ASP A 56 10.62 -2.86 -2.42
CA ASP A 56 11.74 -1.92 -2.64
C ASP A 56 12.52 -2.25 -3.92
N LYS A 57 12.66 -3.55 -4.24
CA LYS A 57 13.33 -4.01 -5.46
C LYS A 57 12.53 -3.73 -6.73
N SER A 58 11.21 -3.87 -6.69
CA SER A 58 10.37 -3.79 -7.89
C SER A 58 9.72 -2.42 -8.09
N HIS A 59 9.48 -1.66 -7.03
CA HIS A 59 8.86 -0.36 -7.13
C HIS A 59 9.88 0.67 -7.59
N LYS A 60 9.62 1.22 -8.77
CA LYS A 60 10.29 2.41 -9.27
C LYS A 60 9.27 3.54 -9.21
N VAL A 61 9.54 4.56 -8.41
CA VAL A 61 8.71 5.76 -8.37
C VAL A 61 8.94 6.51 -9.69
N PRO A 62 7.92 6.66 -10.56
CA PRO A 62 8.08 7.45 -11.77
C PRO A 62 8.29 8.92 -11.38
N ASN A 63 9.31 9.56 -11.95
CA ASN A 63 9.57 10.98 -11.72
C ASN A 63 8.78 11.79 -12.75
N PHE A 64 7.61 12.29 -12.35
CA PHE A 64 6.79 13.17 -13.17
C PHE A 64 7.05 14.63 -12.82
N LYS A 65 7.01 15.50 -13.82
CA LYS A 65 7.09 16.95 -13.64
C LYS A 65 5.82 17.62 -14.15
N ILE A 66 5.55 18.81 -13.60
CA ILE A 66 4.48 19.68 -14.12
C ILE A 66 4.84 20.06 -15.57
N GLY A 67 3.87 19.92 -16.47
CA GLY A 67 4.05 20.14 -17.91
C GLY A 67 4.41 18.88 -18.71
N ASP A 68 4.72 17.74 -18.06
CA ASP A 68 4.95 16.49 -18.80
C ASP A 68 3.63 15.98 -19.41
N LEU A 69 3.74 15.37 -20.59
CA LEU A 69 2.63 14.68 -21.25
C LEU A 69 2.52 13.24 -20.74
N VAL A 70 1.32 12.87 -20.31
CA VAL A 70 1.03 11.55 -19.75
C VAL A 70 -0.25 10.96 -20.28
N LEU A 71 -0.29 9.64 -20.38
CA LEU A 71 -1.45 8.85 -20.77
C LEU A 71 -2.16 8.34 -19.51
N VAL A 72 -3.50 8.48 -19.47
CA VAL A 72 -4.34 8.04 -18.32
C VAL A 72 -5.04 6.72 -18.63
N SER A 73 -4.98 5.76 -17.71
CA SER A 73 -5.58 4.44 -17.91
C SER A 73 -7.11 4.45 -17.91
N THR A 74 -7.72 3.65 -18.79
CA THR A 74 -9.18 3.47 -18.89
C THR A 74 -9.77 2.43 -17.93
N LEU A 75 -8.95 1.83 -17.06
CA LEU A 75 -9.36 0.73 -16.18
C LEU A 75 -10.55 1.11 -15.28
N ASN A 76 -10.50 2.31 -14.69
CA ASN A 76 -11.53 2.81 -13.76
C ASN A 76 -12.46 3.85 -14.40
N LEU A 77 -12.44 3.95 -15.74
CA LEU A 77 -13.26 4.90 -16.49
C LEU A 77 -14.35 4.11 -17.24
N TYR A 78 -15.57 4.18 -16.71
CA TYR A 78 -16.73 3.42 -17.20
C TYR A 78 -17.46 4.12 -18.36
N ASP A 79 -17.42 5.45 -18.40
CA ASP A 79 -18.20 6.26 -19.35
C ASP A 79 -17.45 6.61 -20.64
N ILE A 80 -16.34 5.92 -20.91
CA ILE A 80 -15.60 6.10 -22.17
C ILE A 80 -16.35 5.37 -23.28
N LYS A 81 -16.50 6.05 -24.42
CA LYS A 81 -17.26 5.55 -25.57
C LYS A 81 -16.64 4.24 -26.11
N GLY A 82 -17.48 3.21 -26.26
CA GLY A 82 -17.14 1.95 -26.94
C GLY A 82 -17.22 0.70 -26.07
N PRO A 83 -17.17 -0.50 -26.68
CA PRO A 83 -17.25 -1.75 -25.95
C PRO A 83 -15.96 -2.05 -25.18
N LYS A 84 -16.09 -2.59 -23.96
CA LYS A 84 -14.98 -2.85 -23.02
C LYS A 84 -13.77 -3.59 -23.63
N LYS A 85 -13.98 -4.44 -24.63
CA LYS A 85 -12.94 -5.24 -25.29
C LYS A 85 -12.18 -4.50 -26.40
N LEU A 86 -12.78 -3.46 -27.00
CA LEU A 86 -12.17 -2.69 -28.11
C LEU A 86 -11.69 -1.31 -27.66
N LYS A 87 -11.98 -0.88 -26.43
CA LYS A 87 -11.50 0.39 -25.91
C LYS A 87 -9.99 0.35 -25.69
N GLU A 88 -9.33 1.46 -26.01
CA GLU A 88 -7.91 1.64 -25.72
C GLU A 88 -7.66 1.54 -24.20
N SER A 89 -6.55 0.92 -23.80
CA SER A 89 -6.21 0.77 -22.39
C SER A 89 -5.78 2.08 -21.72
N TYR A 90 -5.37 3.06 -22.54
CA TYR A 90 -4.93 4.38 -22.13
C TYR A 90 -5.56 5.41 -23.06
N VAL A 91 -6.04 6.51 -22.48
CA VAL A 91 -6.61 7.63 -23.21
C VAL A 91 -5.51 8.63 -23.54
N LYS A 92 -5.80 9.45 -24.56
CA LYS A 92 -5.09 10.65 -25.02
C LYS A 92 -4.08 11.25 -24.04
N PRO A 93 -2.97 11.81 -24.55
CA PRO A 93 -1.99 12.45 -23.70
C PRO A 93 -2.56 13.74 -23.09
N PHE A 94 -2.41 13.89 -21.78
CA PHE A 94 -2.82 15.06 -21.00
C PHE A 94 -1.59 15.69 -20.34
N PHE A 95 -1.66 16.99 -20.08
CA PHE A 95 -0.62 17.70 -19.36
C PHE A 95 -0.79 17.55 -17.85
N ILE A 96 0.31 17.34 -17.14
CA ILE A 96 0.32 17.41 -15.68
C ILE A 96 0.28 18.88 -15.25
N ILE A 97 -0.75 19.25 -14.48
CA ILE A 97 -0.92 20.59 -13.91
C ILE A 97 -0.43 20.69 -12.46
N GLY A 98 -0.37 19.57 -11.74
CA GLY A 98 0.05 19.54 -10.34
C GLY A 98 0.50 18.15 -9.89
N LEU A 99 1.31 18.11 -8.85
CA LEU A 99 1.77 16.87 -8.21
C LEU A 99 1.30 16.84 -6.76
N HIS A 100 0.61 15.78 -6.38
CA HIS A 100 0.11 15.54 -5.02
C HIS A 100 0.99 14.48 -4.35
N GLY A 101 2.11 14.94 -3.79
CA GLY A 101 3.14 14.07 -3.22
C GLY A 101 3.78 13.16 -4.27
N THR A 102 4.16 11.94 -3.87
CA THR A 102 4.82 10.95 -4.74
C THR A 102 3.86 10.02 -5.46
N ASN A 103 2.60 9.98 -5.03
CA ASN A 103 1.67 8.89 -5.37
C ASN A 103 0.54 9.33 -6.29
N ALA A 104 0.29 10.62 -6.44
CA ALA A 104 -0.79 11.14 -7.25
C ALA A 104 -0.35 12.36 -8.05
N VAL A 105 -0.88 12.49 -9.27
CA VAL A 105 -0.68 13.66 -10.12
C VAL A 105 -2.03 14.16 -10.58
N GLN A 106 -2.09 15.47 -10.80
CA GLN A 106 -3.25 16.15 -11.32
C GLN A 106 -3.01 16.48 -12.79
N VAL A 107 -3.93 16.07 -13.65
CA VAL A 107 -3.86 16.29 -15.09
C VAL A 107 -4.97 17.21 -15.56
N GLU A 108 -4.69 17.94 -16.63
CA GLU A 108 -5.70 18.73 -17.33
C GLU A 108 -6.54 17.81 -18.21
N LEU A 109 -7.74 17.45 -17.74
CA LEU A 109 -8.68 16.63 -18.51
C LEU A 109 -9.46 17.51 -19.49
N SER A 110 -9.64 17.02 -20.72
CA SER A 110 -10.44 17.67 -21.75
C SER A 110 -11.31 16.65 -22.51
N GLY A 111 -12.40 17.13 -23.11
CA GLY A 111 -13.31 16.31 -23.92
C GLY A 111 -14.15 15.35 -23.07
N GLU A 112 -14.18 14.06 -23.42
CA GLU A 112 -15.03 13.05 -22.76
C GLU A 112 -14.74 12.86 -21.25
N LEU A 113 -13.60 13.35 -20.76
CA LEU A 113 -13.16 13.21 -19.37
C LEU A 113 -13.21 14.51 -18.56
N GLU A 114 -13.71 15.61 -19.12
CA GLU A 114 -13.79 16.92 -18.44
C GLU A 114 -14.57 16.86 -17.11
N ASN A 115 -15.63 16.05 -17.05
CA ASN A 115 -16.45 15.87 -15.85
C ASN A 115 -15.88 14.87 -14.83
N LYS A 116 -14.68 14.33 -15.05
CA LYS A 116 -14.04 13.36 -14.15
C LYS A 116 -13.06 14.04 -13.20
N HIS A 117 -12.76 13.37 -12.09
CA HIS A 117 -11.78 13.87 -11.15
C HIS A 117 -10.39 13.96 -11.80
N PRO A 118 -9.71 15.12 -11.78
CA PRO A 118 -8.47 15.33 -12.51
C PRO A 118 -7.23 14.72 -11.84
N THR A 119 -7.36 14.23 -10.60
CA THR A 119 -6.23 13.61 -9.88
C THR A 119 -6.26 12.10 -10.04
N PHE A 120 -5.15 11.54 -10.51
CA PHE A 120 -4.96 10.11 -10.72
C PHE A 120 -3.73 9.60 -9.96
N PRO A 121 -3.76 8.38 -9.43
CA PRO A 121 -2.59 7.75 -8.85
C PRO A 121 -1.54 7.44 -9.93
N VAL A 122 -0.25 7.54 -9.59
CA VAL A 122 0.88 7.31 -10.52
C VAL A 122 0.86 5.93 -11.18
N SER A 123 0.20 4.94 -10.57
CA SER A 123 0.05 3.58 -11.12
C SER A 123 -0.89 3.50 -12.33
N LEU A 124 -1.81 4.46 -12.47
CA LEU A 124 -2.77 4.53 -13.58
C LEU A 124 -2.29 5.45 -14.70
N ILE A 125 -1.03 5.87 -14.65
CA ILE A 125 -0.47 6.89 -15.53
C ILE A 125 0.78 6.34 -16.19
N LYS A 126 0.95 6.65 -17.46
CA LYS A 126 2.17 6.34 -18.19
C LYS A 126 2.76 7.62 -18.81
N PRO A 127 4.10 7.79 -18.79
CA PRO A 127 4.72 8.85 -19.56
C PRO A 127 4.40 8.66 -21.04
N TYR A 128 4.02 9.74 -21.71
CA TYR A 128 3.82 9.72 -23.15
C TYR A 128 5.19 9.70 -23.84
N GLN A 129 5.48 8.66 -24.61
CA GLN A 129 6.64 8.62 -25.51
C GLN A 129 6.14 8.89 -26.93
N PRO A 130 6.54 10.02 -27.56
CA PRO A 130 6.26 10.20 -28.97
C PRO A 130 6.94 9.07 -29.74
N ALA A 131 6.24 8.44 -30.67
CA ALA A 131 6.88 7.50 -31.59
C ALA A 131 7.90 8.30 -32.42
N ASP A 132 9.16 7.88 -32.38
CA ASP A 132 10.18 8.39 -33.31
C ASP A 132 9.67 8.21 -34.75
N LYS A 133 9.67 9.30 -35.51
CA LYS A 133 9.27 9.33 -36.91
C LYS A 133 10.30 8.64 -37.81
#